data_AF-A0A2N2ISE4-F1
#
_entry.id   AF-A0A2N2ISE4-F1
#
_cell.length_a   1.000
_cell.length_b   1.000
_cell.length_c   1.000
_cell.angle_alpha   90.00
_cell.angle_beta   90.00
_cell.angle_gamma   90.00
#
_symmetry.space_group_name_H-M   'P 1'
#
loop_
_entity.id
_entity.type
_entity.pdbx_description
1 polymer ?
#
loop_
_entity_poly.entity_id
_entity_poly.type
_entity_poly.pdbx_seq_one_letter_code
_entity_poly.pdbx_strand_id
1 'polypeptide(L)'
;MSYRARVLLFPALLLVGWVSLGACHRGRPRSESAPSGATGTPSVQAACTRLQGACPTGPWPPADARAADFPSPKNSDGTWKRLPPAPDNDPGHTVVLCLDDFGPPSMQLGLVGPEWWSWEAGGSFEPADAFDVRVVVYADRSMQDVAARFPTVKGKSDYRPLPRDRALRYLDEKIAELGRLSPDPEEYDFGPLRRRLEHTRSVITECLPQRK
;
A
#
# COMPACT_ATOMS: atom_id res chain seq x y z
N MET A 1 17.44 16.57 -44.27
CA MET A 1 17.23 17.36 -43.03
C MET A 1 18.38 17.03 -42.09
N SER A 2 19.26 17.99 -41.82
CA SER A 2 20.57 17.77 -41.19
C SER A 2 20.55 18.40 -39.79
N TYR A 3 20.64 17.57 -38.74
CA TYR A 3 20.69 18.02 -37.35
C TYR A 3 22.15 18.19 -36.92
N ARG A 4 22.56 19.44 -36.63
CA ARG A 4 23.85 19.76 -35.98
C ARG A 4 23.65 19.79 -34.47
N ALA A 5 24.23 18.83 -33.76
CA ALA A 5 24.33 18.84 -32.30
C ALA A 5 25.43 19.82 -31.85
N ARG A 6 25.08 20.76 -30.97
CA ARG A 6 26.04 21.65 -30.30
C ARG A 6 26.55 20.97 -29.03
N VAL A 7 27.87 20.77 -29.00
CA VAL A 7 28.65 20.42 -27.81
C VAL A 7 28.67 21.63 -26.87
N LEU A 8 28.28 21.44 -25.61
CA LEU A 8 28.53 22.40 -24.54
C LEU A 8 29.55 21.80 -23.58
N LEU A 9 30.74 22.41 -23.54
CA LEU A 9 31.74 22.22 -22.49
C LEU A 9 31.27 22.90 -21.20
N PHE A 10 31.32 22.18 -20.07
CA PHE A 10 31.33 22.77 -18.74
C PHE A 10 32.75 22.70 -18.15
N PRO A 11 33.27 23.78 -17.55
CA PRO A 11 34.57 23.73 -16.88
C PRO A 11 34.45 23.22 -15.44
N ALA A 12 35.53 22.57 -15.01
CA ALA A 12 35.79 22.10 -13.66
C ALA A 12 36.35 23.21 -12.73
N LEU A 13 36.61 22.81 -11.48
CA LEU A 13 37.27 23.51 -10.34
C LEU A 13 36.32 24.30 -9.42
N LEU A 14 36.39 24.26 -8.08
CA LEU A 14 37.55 24.11 -7.19
C LEU A 14 37.17 23.54 -5.81
N LEU A 15 38.16 22.87 -5.20
CA LEU A 15 38.26 22.44 -3.81
C LEU A 15 38.33 23.62 -2.80
N VAL A 16 38.04 23.28 -1.53
CA VAL A 16 38.76 23.64 -0.28
C VAL A 16 37.79 24.11 0.81
N GLY A 17 37.86 23.45 1.98
CA GLY A 17 37.26 23.98 3.21
C GLY A 17 37.08 22.95 4.33
N TRP A 18 38.17 22.37 4.83
CA TRP A 18 38.19 21.69 6.14
C TRP A 18 38.18 22.73 7.26
N VAL A 19 37.24 22.63 8.21
CA VAL A 19 37.31 23.34 9.50
C VAL A 19 37.06 22.36 10.64
N SER A 20 37.91 22.52 11.65
CA SER A 20 38.23 21.63 12.75
C SER A 20 37.14 21.32 13.78
N LEU A 21 37.37 20.17 14.42
CA LEU A 21 36.82 19.64 15.65
C LEU A 21 36.56 20.66 16.77
N GLY A 22 35.31 20.71 17.23
CA GLY A 22 34.93 21.23 18.55
C GLY A 22 34.65 20.07 19.51
N ALA A 23 35.44 19.99 20.57
CA ALA A 23 35.31 19.01 21.65
C ALA A 23 34.05 19.27 22.50
N CYS A 24 33.17 18.27 22.58
CA CYS A 24 32.05 18.27 23.54
C CYS A 24 32.44 17.51 24.81
N HIS A 25 32.29 18.23 25.92
CA HIS A 25 32.55 17.82 27.30
C HIS A 25 31.71 16.61 27.71
N ARG A 26 32.35 15.64 28.38
CA ARG A 26 31.71 14.54 29.10
C ARG A 26 30.95 15.09 30.31
N GLY A 27 29.63 14.94 30.29
CA GLY A 27 28.78 14.93 31.48
C GLY A 27 27.96 13.65 31.47
N ARG A 28 28.28 12.70 32.36
CA ARG A 28 27.45 11.51 32.64
C ARG A 28 26.34 11.92 33.61
N PRO A 29 25.05 11.93 33.24
CA PRO A 29 23.98 11.78 34.20
C PRO A 29 23.80 10.30 34.58
N ARG A 30 23.28 10.11 35.79
CA ARG A 30 23.06 8.87 36.51
C ARG A 30 22.34 7.79 35.70
N SER A 31 22.76 6.56 35.96
CA SER A 31 22.02 5.32 35.69
C SER A 31 20.64 5.40 36.34
N GLU A 32 19.62 5.72 35.55
CA GLU A 32 18.22 5.53 35.90
C GLU A 32 17.81 4.15 35.36
N SER A 33 17.44 3.28 36.30
CA SER A 33 16.98 1.92 36.09
C SER A 33 15.84 1.87 35.08
N ALA A 34 16.07 1.17 33.96
CA ALA A 34 15.04 0.85 32.99
C ALA A 34 13.95 -0.04 33.63
N PRO A 35 12.65 0.30 33.51
CA PRO A 35 11.59 -0.66 33.79
C PRO A 35 11.66 -1.76 32.73
N SER A 36 11.73 -3.00 33.20
CA SER A 36 11.59 -4.23 32.42
C SER A 36 10.32 -4.13 31.58
N GLY A 37 10.48 -3.77 30.29
CA GLY A 37 9.40 -3.63 29.34
C GLY A 37 8.72 -4.97 29.13
N ALA A 38 7.50 -5.10 29.66
CA ALA A 38 6.60 -6.19 29.34
C ALA A 38 6.42 -6.23 27.81
N THR A 39 6.96 -7.27 27.18
CA THR A 39 6.70 -7.64 25.79
C THR A 39 5.29 -8.22 25.73
N GLY A 40 4.29 -7.38 25.98
CA GLY A 40 2.89 -7.74 25.78
C GLY A 40 2.64 -7.83 24.29
N THR A 41 2.30 -9.03 23.81
CA THR A 41 1.79 -9.20 22.45
C THR A 41 0.63 -8.21 22.25
N PRO A 42 0.66 -7.34 21.22
CA PRO A 42 -0.46 -6.44 20.98
C PRO A 42 -1.73 -7.29 20.82
N SER A 43 -2.81 -6.88 21.49
CA SER A 43 -4.13 -7.49 21.32
C SER A 43 -4.46 -7.56 19.82
N VAL A 44 -5.05 -8.67 19.37
CA VAL A 44 -5.57 -8.85 17.99
C VAL A 44 -6.35 -7.63 17.54
N GLN A 45 -7.10 -7.01 18.46
CA GLN A 45 -7.89 -5.81 18.21
C GLN A 45 -7.00 -4.60 17.84
N ALA A 46 -5.85 -4.41 18.49
CA ALA A 46 -4.94 -3.31 18.19
C ALA A 46 -4.25 -3.46 16.82
N ALA A 47 -3.97 -4.69 16.38
CA ALA A 47 -3.45 -4.95 15.04
C ALA A 47 -4.49 -4.64 13.96
N CYS A 48 -5.75 -5.01 14.20
CA CYS A 48 -6.85 -4.81 13.25
C CYS A 48 -7.35 -3.37 13.16
N THR A 49 -7.22 -2.59 14.23
CA THR A 49 -7.57 -1.16 14.22
C THR A 49 -6.56 -0.32 13.44
N ARG A 50 -5.30 -0.77 13.31
CA ARG A 50 -4.19 0.03 12.73
C ARG A 50 -4.33 0.32 11.22
N LEU A 51 -5.27 -0.32 10.53
CA LEU A 51 -5.53 -0.09 9.09
C LEU A 51 -6.71 0.84 8.80
N GLN A 52 -7.23 1.55 9.81
CA GLN A 52 -8.26 2.56 9.60
C GLN A 52 -7.69 3.73 8.80
N GLY A 53 -7.97 3.77 7.49
CA GLY A 53 -7.57 4.86 6.61
C GLY A 53 -8.08 4.69 5.18
N ALA A 54 -8.28 5.82 4.48
CA ALA A 54 -8.51 5.81 3.03
C ALA A 54 -7.27 5.25 2.32
N CYS A 55 -7.48 4.53 1.22
CA CYS A 55 -6.38 3.95 0.48
C CYS A 55 -5.41 5.02 -0.03
N PRO A 56 -4.09 4.75 0.00
CA PRO A 56 -3.14 5.64 -0.62
C PRO A 56 -3.52 5.79 -2.10
N THR A 57 -3.72 7.02 -2.56
CA THR A 57 -4.22 7.36 -3.90
C THR A 57 -3.13 7.34 -4.96
N GLY A 58 -2.22 6.38 -4.91
CA GLY A 58 -0.98 6.46 -5.68
C GLY A 58 -0.55 5.12 -6.26
N PRO A 59 -0.25 5.05 -7.57
CA PRO A 59 0.31 3.83 -8.14
C PRO A 59 1.61 3.45 -7.44
N TRP A 60 1.93 2.18 -7.51
CA TRP A 60 3.21 1.62 -7.13
C TRP A 60 4.29 2.02 -8.16
N PRO A 61 5.51 2.51 -7.77
CA PRO A 61 5.98 2.95 -6.44
C PRO A 61 5.48 4.36 -6.06
N PRO A 62 5.57 4.81 -4.79
CA PRO A 62 4.77 5.93 -4.26
C PRO A 62 4.71 7.17 -5.14
N ALA A 63 3.49 7.72 -5.19
CA ALA A 63 2.99 8.80 -6.03
C ALA A 63 3.63 10.19 -5.83
N ASP A 64 4.91 10.24 -5.50
CA ASP A 64 5.71 11.45 -5.54
C ASP A 64 5.73 12.02 -6.98
N ALA A 65 5.54 11.17 -8.00
CA ALA A 65 5.68 11.51 -9.40
C ALA A 65 4.36 11.77 -10.18
N ARG A 66 3.17 11.61 -9.58
CA ARG A 66 1.89 11.83 -10.32
C ARG A 66 0.79 12.56 -9.55
N ALA A 67 0.71 12.41 -8.22
CA ALA A 67 -0.32 13.10 -7.43
C ALA A 67 -0.03 14.61 -7.26
N ALA A 68 1.24 15.01 -7.37
CA ALA A 68 1.65 16.42 -7.29
C ALA A 68 1.11 17.27 -8.44
N ASP A 69 0.84 16.67 -9.60
CA ASP A 69 0.48 17.41 -10.82
C ASP A 69 -1.03 17.68 -10.95
N PHE A 70 -1.88 17.01 -10.15
CA PHE A 70 -3.34 17.11 -10.28
C PHE A 70 -4.05 17.21 -8.92
N PRO A 71 -4.07 18.41 -8.31
CA PRO A 71 -4.57 18.64 -6.94
C PRO A 71 -6.10 18.48 -6.76
N SER A 72 -6.83 18.13 -7.82
CA SER A 72 -8.28 17.93 -7.73
C SER A 72 -8.62 16.71 -6.86
N PRO A 73 -9.56 16.83 -5.91
CA PRO A 73 -10.07 15.69 -5.16
C PRO A 73 -11.03 14.80 -5.98
N LYS A 74 -11.32 15.20 -7.22
CA LYS A 74 -12.21 14.51 -8.15
C LYS A 74 -11.48 14.06 -9.41
N ASN A 75 -11.94 12.94 -9.95
CA ASN A 75 -11.61 12.44 -11.28
C ASN A 75 -12.18 13.37 -12.36
N SER A 76 -11.74 13.14 -13.58
CA SER A 76 -12.11 13.89 -14.78
C SER A 76 -13.60 13.73 -15.12
N ASP A 77 -14.22 12.65 -14.68
CA ASP A 77 -15.67 12.40 -14.78
C ASP A 77 -16.49 13.03 -13.63
N GLY A 78 -15.82 13.71 -12.69
CA GLY A 78 -16.44 14.36 -11.53
C GLY A 78 -16.68 13.46 -10.32
N THR A 79 -16.34 12.17 -10.38
CA THR A 79 -16.37 11.26 -9.23
C THR A 79 -15.26 11.59 -8.23
N TRP A 80 -15.43 11.23 -6.96
CA TRP A 80 -14.40 11.46 -5.95
C TRP A 80 -13.27 10.45 -6.08
N LYS A 81 -12.01 10.93 -6.05
CA LYS A 81 -10.81 10.08 -5.99
C LYS A 81 -10.75 9.25 -4.71
N ARG A 82 -11.31 9.79 -3.62
CA ARG A 82 -11.40 9.16 -2.31
C ARG A 82 -12.86 9.03 -1.91
N LEU A 83 -13.23 7.84 -1.47
CA LEU A 83 -14.56 7.58 -0.96
C LEU A 83 -14.58 7.85 0.55
N PRO A 84 -15.77 7.99 1.16
CA PRO A 84 -15.90 8.05 2.61
C PRO A 84 -15.13 6.90 3.30
N PRO A 85 -14.69 7.09 4.56
CA PRO A 85 -14.00 6.04 5.31
C PRO A 85 -14.77 4.72 5.31
N ALA A 86 -14.05 3.61 5.35
CA ALA A 86 -14.67 2.29 5.34
C ALA A 86 -15.40 2.04 6.68
N PRO A 87 -16.43 1.18 6.69
CA PRO A 87 -16.88 0.61 7.95
C PRO A 87 -15.70 -0.05 8.68
N ASP A 88 -15.78 -0.06 10.01
CA ASP A 88 -14.75 -0.69 10.82
C ASP A 88 -14.54 -2.17 10.49
N ASN A 89 -13.28 -2.59 10.62
CA ASN A 89 -12.90 -3.99 10.61
C ASN A 89 -13.67 -4.75 11.70
N ASP A 90 -13.93 -6.02 11.43
CA ASP A 90 -14.63 -6.92 12.33
C ASP A 90 -13.69 -8.09 12.64
N PRO A 91 -12.87 -8.00 13.71
CA PRO A 91 -11.87 -9.02 14.02
C PRO A 91 -12.49 -10.42 14.08
N GLY A 92 -11.89 -11.36 13.36
CA GLY A 92 -12.40 -12.73 13.19
C GLY A 92 -13.43 -12.91 12.08
N HIS A 93 -13.86 -11.84 11.40
CA HIS A 93 -14.89 -11.90 10.35
C HIS A 93 -14.50 -11.15 9.07
N THR A 94 -14.08 -9.88 9.16
CA THR A 94 -13.72 -9.08 7.99
C THR A 94 -12.58 -8.12 8.27
N VAL A 95 -11.70 -7.92 7.29
CA VAL A 95 -10.73 -6.83 7.25
C VAL A 95 -10.83 -6.11 5.90
N VAL A 96 -10.88 -4.79 5.93
CA VAL A 96 -10.89 -3.92 4.75
C VAL A 96 -9.46 -3.51 4.44
N LEU A 97 -9.05 -3.78 3.21
CA LEU A 97 -7.72 -3.50 2.69
C LEU A 97 -7.83 -2.64 1.43
N CYS A 98 -6.73 -2.02 1.08
CA CYS A 98 -6.63 -1.34 -0.20
C CYS A 98 -6.34 -2.33 -1.29
N LEU A 99 -6.81 -2.01 -2.49
CA LEU A 99 -6.50 -2.80 -3.67
C LEU A 99 -4.97 -2.99 -3.79
N ASP A 100 -4.20 -1.91 -3.71
CA ASP A 100 -2.73 -1.91 -3.80
C ASP A 100 -1.99 -2.70 -2.70
N ASP A 101 -2.67 -3.12 -1.63
CA ASP A 101 -2.10 -4.03 -0.64
C ASP A 101 -1.89 -5.44 -1.20
N PHE A 102 -2.51 -5.75 -2.35
CA PHE A 102 -2.32 -6.96 -3.16
C PHE A 102 -1.32 -6.78 -4.31
N GLY A 103 -0.64 -5.62 -4.36
CA GLY A 103 0.44 -5.28 -5.28
C GLY A 103 0.01 -4.45 -6.51
N PRO A 104 0.86 -4.33 -7.54
CA PRO A 104 0.57 -3.43 -8.67
C PRO A 104 -0.61 -3.94 -9.51
N PRO A 105 -1.24 -3.06 -10.32
CA PRO A 105 -2.39 -3.42 -11.17
C PRO A 105 -2.18 -4.67 -12.03
N SER A 106 -0.98 -4.83 -12.60
CA SER A 106 -0.61 -5.99 -13.42
C SER A 106 -0.62 -7.32 -12.65
N MET A 107 -0.45 -7.29 -11.32
CA MET A 107 -0.38 -8.47 -10.46
C MET A 107 -1.75 -8.84 -9.89
N GLN A 108 -2.55 -7.83 -9.50
CA GLN A 108 -3.83 -8.02 -8.80
C GLN A 108 -5.05 -8.19 -9.71
N LEU A 109 -4.93 -7.89 -11.01
CA LEU A 109 -6.03 -7.95 -11.98
C LEU A 109 -6.78 -9.29 -11.94
N GLY A 110 -6.04 -10.41 -11.84
CA GLY A 110 -6.62 -11.75 -11.77
C GLY A 110 -7.26 -12.13 -10.42
N LEU A 111 -7.02 -11.35 -9.36
CA LEU A 111 -7.54 -11.63 -8.02
C LEU A 111 -8.91 -10.99 -7.82
N VAL A 112 -8.98 -9.67 -7.98
CA VAL A 112 -10.17 -8.86 -7.65
C VAL A 112 -10.64 -7.98 -8.79
N GLY A 113 -10.05 -8.08 -9.99
CA GLY A 113 -10.44 -7.27 -11.16
C GLY A 113 -9.63 -5.99 -11.32
N PRO A 114 -10.07 -5.07 -12.21
CA PRO A 114 -9.29 -3.91 -12.63
C PRO A 114 -9.16 -2.84 -11.54
N GLU A 115 -8.22 -1.91 -11.69
CA GLU A 115 -7.99 -0.85 -10.68
C GLU A 115 -9.06 0.24 -10.65
N TRP A 116 -9.84 0.39 -11.72
CA TRP A 116 -10.93 1.36 -11.79
C TRP A 116 -12.22 0.87 -11.14
N TRP A 117 -13.20 1.77 -11.01
CA TRP A 117 -14.49 1.46 -10.40
C TRP A 117 -15.21 0.31 -11.11
N SER A 118 -15.77 -0.64 -10.35
CA SER A 118 -16.51 -1.78 -10.91
C SER A 118 -17.78 -1.38 -11.69
N TRP A 119 -18.29 -0.16 -11.49
CA TRP A 119 -19.42 0.39 -12.24
C TRP A 119 -19.01 1.18 -13.49
N GLU A 120 -17.72 1.32 -13.77
CA GLU A 120 -17.24 1.93 -15.00
C GLU A 120 -17.08 0.88 -16.11
N ALA A 121 -17.54 1.22 -17.31
CA ALA A 121 -17.54 0.30 -18.45
C ALA A 121 -16.14 0.10 -19.08
N GLY A 122 -15.17 0.96 -18.77
CA GLY A 122 -13.84 0.92 -19.41
C GLY A 122 -12.74 1.68 -18.68
N GLY A 123 -12.93 2.01 -17.40
CA GLY A 123 -12.01 2.83 -16.62
C GLY A 123 -11.92 4.28 -17.09
N SER A 124 -10.88 4.98 -16.62
CA SER A 124 -10.50 6.30 -17.11
C SER A 124 -9.19 6.24 -17.91
N PHE A 125 -9.13 7.04 -18.96
CA PHE A 125 -7.92 7.24 -19.76
C PHE A 125 -7.06 8.40 -19.24
N GLU A 126 -7.56 9.15 -18.26
CA GLU A 126 -6.89 10.34 -17.74
C GLU A 126 -5.84 9.94 -16.70
N PRO A 127 -4.55 10.26 -16.91
CA PRO A 127 -3.47 9.86 -16.00
C PRO A 127 -3.62 10.36 -14.56
N ALA A 128 -4.47 11.37 -14.36
CA ALA A 128 -4.75 12.01 -13.08
C ALA A 128 -5.86 11.33 -12.28
N ASP A 129 -6.64 10.44 -12.90
CA ASP A 129 -7.76 9.78 -12.24
C ASP A 129 -7.27 8.70 -11.28
N ALA A 130 -7.98 8.56 -10.17
CA ALA A 130 -7.68 7.62 -9.11
C ALA A 130 -8.95 7.03 -8.54
N PHE A 131 -8.86 5.77 -8.11
CA PHE A 131 -10.01 4.96 -7.72
C PHE A 131 -9.73 4.30 -6.37
N ASP A 132 -10.38 4.78 -5.31
CA ASP A 132 -10.36 4.19 -3.96
C ASP A 132 -11.19 2.89 -3.89
N VAL A 133 -10.71 1.86 -4.60
CA VAL A 133 -11.24 0.50 -4.57
C VAL A 133 -10.71 -0.23 -3.34
N ARG A 134 -11.62 -0.86 -2.59
CA ARG A 134 -11.30 -1.54 -1.34
C ARG A 134 -11.62 -3.03 -1.45
N VAL A 135 -10.74 -3.86 -0.92
CA VAL A 135 -10.91 -5.31 -0.87
C VAL A 135 -11.36 -5.69 0.53
N VAL A 136 -12.47 -6.40 0.64
CA VAL A 136 -12.98 -6.90 1.92
C VAL A 136 -12.62 -8.36 2.03
N VAL A 137 -11.55 -8.65 2.76
CA VAL A 137 -11.17 -10.03 3.05
C VAL A 137 -12.06 -10.54 4.17
N TYR A 138 -12.69 -11.69 3.96
CA TYR A 138 -13.66 -12.22 4.91
C TYR A 138 -13.44 -13.69 5.26
N ALA A 139 -13.81 -14.03 6.49
CA ALA A 139 -13.85 -15.37 7.05
C ALA A 139 -15.16 -15.56 7.86
N ASP A 140 -15.65 -16.79 7.96
CA ASP A 140 -16.82 -17.14 8.78
C ASP A 140 -18.08 -16.31 8.50
N ARG A 141 -18.22 -15.81 7.27
CA ARG A 141 -19.37 -15.05 6.77
C ARG A 141 -19.68 -15.49 5.35
N SER A 142 -20.97 -15.46 4.98
CA SER A 142 -21.34 -15.69 3.60
C SER A 142 -20.95 -14.48 2.74
N MET A 143 -20.69 -14.71 1.45
CA MET A 143 -20.48 -13.61 0.51
C MET A 143 -21.66 -12.63 0.51
N GLN A 144 -22.90 -13.14 0.66
CA GLN A 144 -24.10 -12.33 0.68
C GLN A 144 -24.13 -11.35 1.87
N ASP A 145 -23.78 -11.83 3.07
CA ASP A 145 -23.72 -10.98 4.27
C ASP A 145 -22.64 -9.90 4.13
N VAL A 146 -21.49 -10.27 3.56
CA VAL A 146 -20.38 -9.34 3.33
C VAL A 146 -20.78 -8.29 2.29
N ALA A 147 -21.41 -8.68 1.18
CA ALA A 147 -21.86 -7.75 0.14
C ALA A 147 -22.98 -6.82 0.63
N ALA A 148 -23.83 -7.28 1.56
CA ALA A 148 -24.84 -6.44 2.19
C ALA A 148 -24.22 -5.36 3.10
N ARG A 149 -23.16 -5.70 3.84
CA ARG A 149 -22.44 -4.76 4.72
C ARG A 149 -21.49 -3.83 3.96
N PHE A 150 -20.88 -4.34 2.89
CA PHE A 150 -19.88 -3.65 2.07
C PHE A 150 -20.33 -3.63 0.61
N PRO A 151 -21.32 -2.79 0.26
CA PRO A 151 -21.87 -2.78 -1.09
C PRO A 151 -21.05 -1.93 -2.06
N THR A 152 -21.01 -2.34 -3.32
CA THR A 152 -20.58 -1.50 -4.43
C THR A 152 -21.74 -0.58 -4.83
N VAL A 153 -21.58 0.73 -4.59
CA VAL A 153 -22.58 1.77 -4.88
C VAL A 153 -21.91 2.91 -5.65
N LYS A 154 -22.40 3.16 -6.86
CA LYS A 154 -21.86 4.19 -7.76
C LYS A 154 -21.67 5.54 -7.05
N GLY A 155 -20.44 6.04 -7.09
CA GLY A 155 -20.06 7.33 -6.50
C GLY A 155 -20.01 7.37 -4.98
N LYS A 156 -20.15 6.23 -4.30
CA LYS A 156 -20.13 6.12 -2.83
C LYS A 156 -19.14 5.10 -2.30
N SER A 157 -19.07 3.91 -2.88
CA SER A 157 -18.24 2.81 -2.37
C SER A 157 -17.98 1.76 -3.43
N ASP A 158 -16.75 1.26 -3.58
CA ASP A 158 -16.45 0.04 -4.34
C ASP A 158 -15.72 -0.96 -3.43
N TYR A 159 -16.48 -1.95 -2.93
CA TYR A 159 -15.96 -3.00 -2.07
C TYR A 159 -15.98 -4.32 -2.82
N ARG A 160 -14.84 -5.00 -2.85
CA ARG A 160 -14.68 -6.28 -3.52
C ARG A 160 -14.48 -7.39 -2.49
N PRO A 161 -15.50 -8.24 -2.25
CA PRO A 161 -15.38 -9.35 -1.32
C PRO A 161 -14.34 -10.36 -1.81
N LEU A 162 -13.45 -10.78 -0.92
CA LEU A 162 -12.43 -11.78 -1.19
C LEU A 162 -12.37 -12.82 -0.05
N PRO A 163 -12.63 -14.11 -0.31
CA PRO A 163 -12.47 -15.13 0.73
C PRO A 163 -11.05 -15.15 1.27
N ARG A 164 -10.90 -15.25 2.60
CA ARG A 164 -9.61 -15.30 3.29
C ARG A 164 -8.62 -16.29 2.67
N ASP A 165 -9.04 -17.52 2.43
CA ASP A 165 -8.14 -18.56 1.93
C ASP A 165 -7.65 -18.27 0.51
N ARG A 166 -8.49 -17.61 -0.32
CA ARG A 166 -8.09 -17.14 -1.65
C ARG A 166 -7.09 -16.00 -1.54
N ALA A 167 -7.29 -15.06 -0.61
CA ALA A 167 -6.37 -13.95 -0.37
C ALA A 167 -5.00 -14.45 0.09
N LEU A 168 -4.96 -15.34 1.09
CA LEU A 168 -3.70 -15.88 1.61
C LEU A 168 -2.96 -16.72 0.58
N ARG A 169 -3.66 -17.58 -0.17
CA ARG A 169 -3.04 -18.36 -1.25
C ARG A 169 -2.40 -17.45 -2.30
N TYR A 170 -3.10 -16.41 -2.74
CA TYR A 170 -2.55 -15.43 -3.68
C TYR A 170 -1.28 -14.77 -3.13
N LEU A 171 -1.32 -14.31 -1.88
CA LEU A 171 -0.17 -13.64 -1.25
C LEU A 171 1.01 -14.61 -1.12
N ASP A 172 0.79 -15.85 -0.70
CA ASP A 172 1.81 -16.89 -0.60
C ASP A 172 2.46 -17.17 -1.97
N GLU A 173 1.64 -17.32 -3.02
CA GLU A 173 2.12 -17.52 -4.38
C GLU A 173 3.00 -16.37 -4.86
N LYS A 174 2.56 -15.12 -4.68
CA LYS A 174 3.29 -13.93 -5.13
C LYS A 174 4.54 -13.63 -4.31
N ILE A 175 4.50 -13.84 -3.00
CA ILE A 175 5.70 -13.74 -2.15
C ILE A 175 6.74 -14.78 -2.58
N ALA A 176 6.32 -16.02 -2.87
CA ALA A 176 7.22 -17.07 -3.32
C ALA A 176 7.77 -16.79 -4.74
N GLU A 177 6.94 -16.28 -5.65
CA GLU A 177 7.36 -15.86 -7.00
C GLU A 177 8.45 -14.79 -6.93
N LEU A 178 8.21 -13.69 -6.19
CA LEU A 178 9.19 -12.62 -6.01
C LEU A 178 10.45 -13.09 -5.28
N GLY A 179 10.34 -14.08 -4.38
CA GLY A 179 11.48 -14.66 -3.68
C GLY A 179 12.41 -15.51 -4.56
N ARG A 180 11.96 -15.94 -5.75
CA ARG A 180 12.78 -16.68 -6.73
C ARG A 180 13.50 -15.77 -7.71
N LEU A 181 13.07 -14.52 -7.83
CA LEU A 181 13.75 -13.52 -8.64
C LEU A 181 15.08 -13.17 -7.96
N SER A 182 16.17 -13.29 -8.70
CA SER A 182 17.47 -12.87 -8.19
C SER A 182 17.50 -11.34 -8.14
N PRO A 183 18.01 -10.72 -7.06
CA PRO A 183 18.22 -9.29 -7.03
C PRO A 183 19.29 -8.93 -8.05
N ASP A 184 18.88 -8.36 -9.17
CA ASP A 184 19.78 -7.76 -10.15
C ASP A 184 19.87 -6.25 -9.88
N PRO A 185 21.06 -5.71 -9.56
CA PRO A 185 21.23 -4.29 -9.27
C PRO A 185 21.01 -3.38 -10.50
N GLU A 186 21.01 -3.93 -11.71
CA GLU A 186 20.63 -3.22 -12.95
C GLU A 186 19.12 -3.36 -13.26
N GLU A 187 18.40 -4.22 -12.54
CA GLU A 187 16.95 -4.43 -12.66
C GLU A 187 16.17 -3.82 -11.48
N TYR A 188 14.86 -3.97 -11.51
CA TYR A 188 13.94 -3.47 -10.48
C TYR A 188 14.08 -4.24 -9.16
N ASP A 189 14.35 -3.54 -8.06
CA ASP A 189 14.33 -4.13 -6.71
C ASP A 189 12.90 -4.46 -6.27
N PHE A 190 12.55 -5.74 -6.28
CA PHE A 190 11.27 -6.25 -5.80
C PHE A 190 11.17 -6.38 -4.27
N GLY A 191 12.25 -6.15 -3.52
CA GLY A 191 12.29 -6.25 -2.07
C GLY A 191 11.21 -5.42 -1.35
N PRO A 192 11.00 -4.14 -1.69
CA PRO A 192 9.91 -3.33 -1.14
C PRO A 192 8.52 -3.91 -1.42
N LEU A 193 8.28 -4.42 -2.63
CA LEU A 193 6.99 -5.03 -2.99
C LEU A 193 6.73 -6.28 -2.16
N ARG A 194 7.72 -7.17 -2.08
CA ARG A 194 7.62 -8.40 -1.31
C ARG A 194 7.33 -8.13 0.17
N ARG A 195 8.04 -7.18 0.79
CA ARG A 195 7.79 -6.78 2.20
C ARG A 195 6.37 -6.27 2.42
N ARG A 196 5.80 -5.54 1.45
CA ARG A 196 4.40 -5.09 1.54
C ARG A 196 3.43 -6.26 1.49
N LEU A 197 3.63 -7.21 0.57
CA LEU A 197 2.78 -8.42 0.50
C LEU A 197 2.89 -9.26 1.79
N GLU A 198 4.10 -9.42 2.34
CA GLU A 198 4.33 -10.08 3.63
C GLU A 198 3.57 -9.36 4.77
N HIS A 199 3.58 -8.03 4.78
CA HIS A 199 2.82 -7.23 5.74
C HIS A 199 1.30 -7.44 5.58
N THR A 200 0.76 -7.33 4.37
CA THR A 200 -0.66 -7.59 4.08
C THR A 200 -1.08 -8.98 4.54
N ARG A 201 -0.23 -9.99 4.31
CA ARG A 201 -0.46 -11.35 4.76
C ARG A 201 -0.52 -11.46 6.29
N SER A 202 0.40 -10.79 6.99
CA SER A 202 0.44 -10.77 8.47
C SER A 202 -0.86 -10.17 9.03
N VAL A 203 -1.28 -9.02 8.49
CA VAL A 203 -2.55 -8.38 8.83
C VAL A 203 -3.73 -9.34 8.69
N ILE A 204 -3.88 -9.99 7.53
CA ILE A 204 -5.00 -10.91 7.29
C ILE A 204 -4.97 -12.06 8.30
N THR A 205 -3.78 -12.60 8.59
CA THR A 205 -3.62 -13.73 9.51
C THR A 205 -3.94 -13.35 10.94
N GLU A 206 -3.49 -12.17 11.38
CA GLU A 206 -3.75 -11.64 12.72
C GLU A 206 -5.23 -11.29 12.90
N CYS A 207 -5.84 -10.64 11.90
CA CYS A 207 -7.23 -10.22 11.99
C CYS A 207 -8.26 -11.31 11.75
N LEU A 208 -7.93 -12.30 10.93
CA LEU A 208 -8.79 -13.43 10.61
C LEU A 208 -8.04 -14.72 10.98
N PRO A 209 -7.93 -15.06 12.27
CA PRO A 209 -7.29 -16.31 12.67
C PRO A 209 -8.10 -17.52 12.17
N GLN A 210 -7.41 -18.62 11.82
CA GLN A 210 -8.12 -19.87 11.55
C GLN A 210 -8.80 -20.36 12.83
N ARG A 211 -10.08 -20.70 12.74
CA ARG A 211 -10.77 -21.41 13.81
C ARG A 211 -10.33 -22.88 13.78
N LYS A 212 -9.93 -23.38 14.95
CA LYS A 212 -9.60 -24.80 15.15
C LYS A 212 -10.87 -25.64 15.28
#